data_AF-A0A0G3V5U2-F1
#
_entry.id   AF-A0A0G3V5U2-F1
#
_cell.length_a   1.000
_cell.length_b   1.000
_cell.length_c   1.000
_cell.angle_alpha   90.00
_cell.angle_beta   90.00
_cell.angle_gamma   90.00
#
_symmetry.space_group_name_H-M   'P 1'
#
loop_
_entity.id
_entity.type
_entity.pdbx_description
1 polymer ?
#
loop_
_entity_poly.entity_id
_entity_poly.type
_entity_poly.pdbx_seq_one_letter_code
_entity_poly.pdbx_strand_id
1 'polypeptide(L)'
;MFFWYVGVSVVVTYRVFTSSGLDYRLVGGGALLPLLIDAPFGHMAYGHAFIIGISLLTLVMLGTIGRPRLLRRQLLCLPIGVLCGLVLSGAFLHDQVFLWPLVGGGFGDIALVPPLTLLVLSEGIGIACLGWMWGRFGLRDPERRSSFLRSGRLSEVSH
;
A
#
# COMPACT_ATOMS: atom_id res chain seq x y z
N MET A 1 0.21 11.93 -4.62
CA MET A 1 0.69 10.63 -4.11
C MET A 1 -0.45 9.70 -3.71
N PHE A 2 -1.67 10.16 -3.46
CA PHE A 2 -2.73 9.29 -2.98
C PHE A 2 -3.13 8.22 -4.02
N PHE A 3 -3.47 8.62 -5.24
CA PHE A 3 -3.94 7.68 -6.27
C PHE A 3 -2.83 6.77 -6.75
N TRP A 4 -1.58 7.28 -6.82
CA TRP A 4 -0.41 6.46 -7.14
C TRP A 4 -0.27 5.29 -6.19
N TYR A 5 -0.24 5.56 -4.88
CA TYR A 5 -0.01 4.52 -3.87
C TYR A 5 -1.19 3.53 -3.82
N VAL A 6 -2.43 4.02 -3.79
CA VAL A 6 -3.60 3.14 -3.70
C VAL A 6 -3.79 2.33 -4.98
N GLY A 7 -3.78 2.98 -6.14
CA GLY A 7 -4.07 2.33 -7.42
C GLY A 7 -3.00 1.32 -7.80
N VAL A 8 -1.73 1.72 -7.75
CA VAL A 8 -0.64 0.85 -8.21
C VAL A 8 -0.41 -0.30 -7.23
N SER A 9 -0.43 -0.07 -5.91
CA SER A 9 -0.24 -1.16 -4.93
C SER A 9 -1.31 -2.23 -5.05
N VAL A 10 -2.58 -1.84 -5.26
CA VAL A 10 -3.68 -2.79 -5.42
C VAL A 10 -3.55 -3.57 -6.72
N VAL A 11 -3.24 -2.90 -7.84
CA VAL A 11 -3.05 -3.58 -9.13
C VAL A 11 -1.87 -4.55 -9.07
N VAL A 12 -0.72 -4.13 -8.53
CA VAL A 12 0.46 -5.00 -8.37
C VAL A 12 0.12 -6.20 -7.49
N THR A 13 -0.51 -5.96 -6.34
CA THR A 13 -0.89 -7.05 -5.42
C THR A 13 -1.88 -8.00 -6.06
N TYR A 14 -2.88 -7.51 -6.80
CA TYR A 14 -3.83 -8.35 -7.53
C TYR A 14 -3.14 -9.18 -8.62
N ARG A 15 -2.16 -8.61 -9.33
CA ARG A 15 -1.40 -9.33 -10.37
C ARG A 15 -0.49 -10.40 -9.78
N VAL A 16 0.12 -10.14 -8.63
CA VAL A 16 1.03 -11.07 -7.95
C VAL A 16 0.26 -12.15 -7.20
N PHE A 17 -0.81 -11.78 -6.51
CA PHE A 17 -1.61 -12.68 -5.68
C PHE A 17 -2.99 -12.90 -6.30
N THR A 18 -3.12 -13.97 -7.09
CA THR A 18 -4.38 -14.37 -7.73
C THR A 18 -5.38 -15.06 -6.77
N SER A 19 -5.22 -14.89 -5.46
CA SER A 19 -5.98 -15.64 -4.45
C SER A 19 -7.28 -14.94 -4.02
N SER A 20 -8.36 -15.71 -3.88
CA SER A 20 -9.74 -15.26 -3.62
C SER A 20 -10.06 -14.80 -2.18
N GLY A 21 -9.06 -14.36 -1.40
CA GLY A 21 -9.23 -14.05 0.03
C GLY A 21 -8.54 -12.79 0.53
N LEU A 22 -8.01 -11.97 -0.36
CA LEU A 22 -7.32 -10.73 0.01
C LEU A 22 -8.30 -9.57 0.14
N ASP A 23 -8.06 -8.73 1.14
CA ASP A 23 -8.74 -7.45 1.29
C ASP A 23 -7.87 -6.35 0.65
N TYR A 24 -8.24 -5.95 -0.57
CA TYR A 24 -7.49 -4.95 -1.33
C TYR A 24 -7.60 -3.55 -0.73
N ARG A 25 -8.56 -3.28 0.16
CA ARG A 25 -8.67 -1.99 0.86
C ARG A 25 -7.55 -1.86 1.89
N LEU A 26 -7.21 -2.96 2.57
CA LEU A 26 -6.08 -3.00 3.49
C LEU A 26 -4.74 -2.83 2.78
N VAL A 27 -4.63 -3.33 1.55
CA VAL A 27 -3.44 -3.08 0.70
C VAL A 27 -3.30 -1.58 0.40
N GLY A 28 -4.36 -0.97 -0.15
CA GLY A 28 -4.34 0.45 -0.48
C GLY A 28 -4.13 1.34 0.74
N GLY A 29 -4.79 1.02 1.86
CA GLY A 29 -4.60 1.72 3.14
C GLY A 29 -3.20 1.53 3.71
N GLY A 30 -2.66 0.31 3.64
CA GLY A 30 -1.29 0.00 4.05
C GLY A 30 -0.26 0.77 3.23
N ALA A 31 -0.46 0.91 1.93
CA ALA A 31 0.44 1.68 1.07
C ALA A 31 0.50 3.16 1.46
N LEU A 32 -0.59 3.73 2.00
CA LEU A 32 -0.60 5.11 2.47
C LEU A 32 0.01 5.31 3.86
N LEU A 33 0.19 4.25 4.66
CA LEU A 33 0.70 4.37 6.03
C LEU A 33 2.06 5.08 6.11
N PRO A 34 3.09 4.76 5.30
CA PRO A 34 4.36 5.49 5.31
C PRO A 34 4.17 7.00 5.16
N LEU A 35 3.34 7.41 4.20
CA LEU A 35 3.04 8.81 3.93
C LEU A 35 2.29 9.46 5.10
N LEU A 36 1.34 8.77 5.72
CA LEU A 36 0.56 9.27 6.85
C LEU A 36 1.39 9.42 8.12
N ILE A 37 2.31 8.48 8.38
CA ILE A 37 3.23 8.53 9.52
C ILE A 37 4.17 9.72 9.39
N ASP A 38 4.65 9.99 8.16
CA ASP A 38 5.63 11.04 7.90
C ASP A 38 5.01 12.42 7.62
N ALA A 39 3.70 12.50 7.38
CA ALA A 39 2.99 13.74 7.11
C ALA A 39 3.20 14.85 8.17
N PRO A 40 3.24 14.57 9.50
CA PRO A 40 3.50 15.60 10.52
C PRO A 40 4.92 16.17 10.46
N PHE A 41 5.87 15.44 9.88
CA PHE A 41 7.28 15.82 9.83
C PHE A 41 7.62 16.57 8.53
N GLY A 42 6.84 16.38 7.46
CA GLY A 42 7.01 17.05 6.17
C GLY A 42 8.17 16.54 5.30
N HIS A 43 8.93 15.56 5.79
CA HIS A 43 10.03 14.89 5.11
C HIS A 43 9.93 13.37 5.32
N MET A 44 10.65 12.58 4.52
CA MET A 44 10.72 11.13 4.73
C MET A 44 11.44 10.82 6.05
N ALA A 45 10.77 10.10 6.95
CA ALA A 45 11.25 9.80 8.28
C ALA A 45 10.94 8.34 8.66
N TYR A 46 10.31 8.12 9.82
CA TYR A 46 10.06 6.78 10.37
C TYR A 46 9.17 5.92 9.47
N GLY A 47 8.13 6.50 8.87
CA GLY A 47 7.17 5.78 8.04
C GLY A 47 7.82 5.11 6.83
N HIS A 48 8.88 5.71 6.28
CA HIS A 48 9.63 5.19 5.15
C HIS A 48 10.83 4.29 5.53
N ALA A 49 11.02 4.01 6.82
CA ALA A 49 12.04 3.07 7.27
C ALA A 49 11.60 1.61 7.06
N PHE A 50 12.47 0.79 6.47
CA PHE A 50 12.17 -0.61 6.16
C PHE A 50 11.83 -1.44 7.41
N ILE A 51 12.47 -1.11 8.54
CA ILE A 51 12.23 -1.76 9.82
C ILE A 51 10.79 -1.61 10.30
N ILE A 52 10.10 -0.52 9.97
CA ILE A 52 8.69 -0.31 10.34
C ILE A 52 7.79 -1.28 9.58
N GLY A 53 8.04 -1.48 8.28
CA GLY A 53 7.33 -2.49 7.49
C GLY A 53 7.52 -3.91 8.00
N ILE A 54 8.77 -4.29 8.34
CA ILE A 54 9.08 -5.59 8.93
C ILE A 54 8.46 -5.76 10.32
N SER A 55 8.51 -4.72 11.15
CA SER A 55 7.96 -4.74 12.51
C SER A 55 6.44 -4.93 12.46
N LEU A 56 5.76 -4.24 11.55
CA LEU A 56 4.34 -4.40 11.31
C LEU A 56 3.99 -5.81 10.83
N LEU A 57 4.77 -6.36 9.89
CA LEU A 57 4.62 -7.74 9.45
C LEU A 57 4.77 -8.72 10.62
N THR A 58 5.82 -8.54 11.43
CA THR A 58 6.08 -9.35 12.63
C THR A 58 4.92 -9.26 13.61
N LEU A 59 4.41 -8.06 13.89
CA LEU A 59 3.27 -7.83 14.78
C LEU A 59 2.02 -8.55 14.27
N VAL A 60 1.73 -8.47 12.97
CA VAL A 60 0.61 -9.20 12.36
C VAL A 60 0.80 -10.72 12.49
N MET A 61 2.01 -11.24 12.28
CA MET A 61 2.29 -12.67 12.42
C MET A 61 2.13 -13.15 13.86
N LEU A 62 2.67 -12.41 14.83
CA LEU A 62 2.55 -12.75 16.25
C LEU A 62 1.10 -12.61 16.74
N GLY A 63 0.42 -11.53 16.38
CA GLY A 63 -0.97 -11.27 16.77
C GLY A 63 -2.00 -12.24 16.16
N THR A 64 -1.61 -12.99 15.12
CA THR A 64 -2.46 -13.99 14.46
C THR A 64 -2.12 -15.42 14.82
N ILE A 65 -1.21 -15.65 15.78
CA ILE A 65 -0.96 -16.99 16.33
C ILE A 65 -2.26 -17.54 16.94
N GLY A 66 -2.66 -18.75 16.55
CA GLY A 66 -3.90 -19.39 17.00
C GLY A 66 -5.19 -18.80 16.43
N ARG A 67 -5.13 -17.83 15.51
CA ARG A 67 -6.31 -17.21 14.88
C ARG A 67 -6.69 -17.88 13.54
N PRO A 68 -7.92 -17.67 13.05
CA PRO A 68 -8.36 -18.21 11.76
C PRO A 68 -7.43 -17.82 10.61
N ARG A 69 -7.17 -18.75 9.69
CA ARG A 69 -6.29 -18.54 8.52
C ARG A 69 -6.74 -17.37 7.63
N LEU A 70 -8.05 -17.13 7.55
CA LEU A 70 -8.63 -16.03 6.77
C LEU A 70 -8.26 -14.66 7.36
N LEU A 71 -8.34 -14.49 8.69
CA LEU A 71 -7.97 -13.25 9.35
C LEU A 71 -6.49 -12.92 9.12
N ARG A 72 -5.62 -13.93 9.25
CA ARG A 72 -4.19 -13.76 8.97
C ARG A 72 -3.92 -13.31 7.54
N ARG A 73 -4.63 -13.89 6.55
CA ARG A 73 -4.52 -13.49 5.15
C ARG A 73 -4.98 -12.05 4.92
N GLN A 74 -6.07 -11.62 5.55
CA GLN A 74 -6.55 -10.24 5.44
C GLN A 74 -5.58 -9.25 6.10
N LEU A 75 -5.12 -9.53 7.32
CA LEU A 75 -4.20 -8.64 8.02
C LEU A 75 -2.83 -8.55 7.34
N LEU A 76 -2.40 -9.59 6.62
CA LEU A 76 -1.19 -9.56 5.81
C LEU A 76 -1.25 -8.56 4.65
N CYS A 77 -2.43 -8.19 4.17
CA CYS A 77 -2.58 -7.17 3.14
C CYS A 77 -2.03 -5.81 3.59
N LEU A 78 -2.08 -5.52 4.89
CA LEU A 78 -1.61 -4.27 5.46
C LEU A 78 -0.08 -4.09 5.38
N PRO A 79 0.77 -5.02 5.89
CA PRO A 79 2.21 -4.93 5.68
C PRO A 79 2.62 -5.10 4.22
N ILE A 80 1.89 -5.88 3.41
CA ILE A 80 2.12 -5.92 1.95
C ILE A 80 1.93 -4.52 1.35
N GLY A 81 0.84 -3.84 1.72
CA GLY A 81 0.59 -2.46 1.33
C GLY A 81 1.74 -1.53 1.71
N VAL A 82 2.18 -1.57 2.98
CA VAL A 82 3.31 -0.74 3.47
C VAL A 82 4.57 -0.97 2.64
N LEU A 83 4.95 -2.23 2.42
CA LEU A 83 6.13 -2.58 1.63
C LEU A 83 5.99 -2.10 0.18
N CYS A 84 4.82 -2.22 -0.44
CA CYS A 84 4.54 -1.62 -1.73
C CYS A 84 4.69 -0.10 -1.69
N GLY A 85 4.20 0.56 -0.64
CA GLY A 85 4.37 2.00 -0.43
C GLY A 85 5.85 2.40 -0.39
N LEU A 86 6.70 1.65 0.31
CA LEU A 86 8.15 1.88 0.32
C LEU A 86 8.77 1.78 -1.08
N VAL A 87 8.37 0.79 -1.87
CA VAL A 87 8.84 0.65 -3.26
C VAL A 87 8.36 1.81 -4.12
N LEU A 88 7.07 2.15 -4.04
CA LEU A 88 6.44 3.21 -4.85
C LEU A 88 6.93 4.61 -4.49
N SER A 89 7.36 4.81 -3.24
CA SER A 89 7.98 6.05 -2.76
C SER A 89 9.42 6.22 -3.22
N GLY A 90 10.10 5.13 -3.62
CA GLY A 90 11.54 5.15 -3.85
C GLY A 90 12.37 5.27 -2.57
N ALA A 91 11.82 4.92 -1.40
CA ALA A 91 12.53 5.00 -0.12
C ALA A 91 13.89 4.27 -0.17
N PHE A 92 13.97 3.15 -0.88
CA PHE A 92 15.20 2.36 -1.07
C PHE A 92 16.33 3.11 -1.80
N LEU A 93 16.07 4.28 -2.39
CA LEU A 93 17.11 5.15 -2.98
C LEU A 93 17.82 6.00 -1.91
N HIS A 94 17.32 6.01 -0.67
CA HIS A 94 17.81 6.83 0.43
C HIS A 94 18.18 5.94 1.62
N ASP A 95 19.39 5.38 1.59
CA ASP A 95 19.87 4.40 2.59
C ASP A 95 19.73 4.86 4.04
N GLN A 96 19.92 6.16 4.31
CA GLN A 96 19.81 6.71 5.66
C GLN A 96 18.40 6.58 6.25
N VAL A 97 17.35 6.73 5.43
CA VAL A 97 15.95 6.58 5.85
C VAL A 97 15.54 5.12 5.77
N PHE A 98 15.83 4.46 4.64
CA PHE A 98 15.40 3.08 4.38
C PHE A 98 15.98 2.10 5.40
N LEU A 99 17.27 2.24 5.72
CA LEU A 99 17.98 1.37 6.66
C LEU A 99 18.06 1.97 8.06
N TRP A 100 17.30 3.01 8.38
CA TRP A 100 17.23 3.53 9.75
C TRP A 100 16.77 2.41 10.71
N PRO A 101 17.42 2.21 11.87
CA PRO A 101 18.49 3.01 12.49
C PRO A 101 19.93 2.49 12.23
N LEU A 102 20.13 1.55 11.30
CA LEU A 102 21.41 0.86 11.09
C LEU A 102 22.47 1.72 10.39
N VAL A 103 22.07 2.53 9.40
CA VAL A 103 22.99 3.28 8.51
C VAL A 103 23.01 4.80 8.80
N GLY A 104 22.21 5.27 9.76
CA GLY A 104 22.17 6.69 10.10
C GLY A 104 21.46 6.97 11.42
N GLY A 105 21.95 7.98 12.15
CA GLY A 105 21.37 8.43 13.42
C GLY A 105 20.21 9.43 13.27
N GLY A 106 19.91 9.87 12.05
CA GLY A 106 18.86 10.85 11.76
C GLY A 106 18.29 10.71 10.36
N PHE A 107 17.23 11.46 10.09
CA PHE A 107 16.58 11.52 8.78
C PHE A 107 17.13 12.75 8.04
N GLY A 108 17.63 12.55 6.83
CA GLY A 108 18.06 13.66 5.97
C GLY A 108 16.87 14.52 5.53
N ASP A 109 17.15 15.64 4.87
CA ASP A 109 16.14 16.59 4.39
C ASP A 109 15.52 16.13 3.06
N ILE A 110 14.91 14.93 3.08
CA ILE A 110 14.34 14.28 1.90
C ILE A 110 12.86 14.64 1.80
N ALA A 111 12.50 15.35 0.73
CA ALA A 111 11.13 15.78 0.50
C ALA A 111 10.16 14.58 0.49
N LEU A 112 9.08 14.70 1.26
CA LEU A 112 8.03 13.68 1.35
C LEU A 112 7.25 13.52 0.03
N VAL A 113 7.18 14.60 -0.75
CA VAL A 113 6.44 14.64 -2.02
C VAL A 113 7.44 14.97 -3.13
N PRO A 114 7.42 14.22 -4.26
CA PRO A 114 8.33 14.48 -5.36
C PRO A 114 7.97 15.80 -6.10
N PRO A 115 8.86 16.28 -6.98
CA PRO A 115 8.60 17.44 -7.83
C PRO A 115 7.26 17.37 -8.57
N LEU A 116 6.62 18.52 -8.80
CA LEU A 116 5.25 18.62 -9.34
C LEU A 116 5.03 17.77 -10.59
N THR A 117 5.99 17.73 -11.51
CA THR A 117 5.92 16.93 -12.74
C THR A 117 5.80 15.44 -12.45
N LEU A 118 6.63 14.92 -11.55
CA LEU A 118 6.59 13.51 -11.13
C LEU A 118 5.33 13.22 -10.31
N LEU A 119 4.90 14.17 -9.46
CA LEU A 119 3.65 14.08 -8.73
C LEU A 119 2.44 13.93 -9.66
N VAL A 120 2.32 14.78 -10.69
CA VAL A 120 1.20 14.72 -11.64
C VAL A 120 1.25 13.43 -12.46
N LEU A 121 2.43 13.04 -12.93
CA LEU A 121 2.60 11.82 -13.73
C LEU A 121 2.25 10.56 -12.94
N SER A 122 2.77 10.44 -11.71
CA SER A 122 2.47 9.32 -10.82
C SER A 122 0.99 9.27 -10.44
N GLU A 123 0.36 10.41 -10.11
CA GLU A 123 -1.09 10.44 -9.86
C GLU A 123 -1.89 10.04 -11.10
N GLY A 124 -1.49 10.48 -12.29
CA GLY A 124 -2.12 10.08 -13.55
C GLY A 124 -2.09 8.57 -13.77
N ILE A 125 -0.95 7.92 -13.48
CA ILE A 125 -0.84 6.46 -13.55
C ILE A 125 -1.72 5.79 -12.48
N GLY A 126 -1.75 6.32 -11.26
CA GLY A 126 -2.62 5.83 -10.19
C GLY A 126 -4.10 5.87 -10.56
N ILE A 127 -4.55 6.98 -11.15
CA ILE A 127 -5.91 7.15 -11.65
C ILE A 127 -6.20 6.16 -12.79
N ALA A 128 -5.26 5.97 -13.72
CA ALA A 128 -5.40 4.99 -14.80
C ALA A 128 -5.53 3.55 -14.25
N CYS A 129 -4.74 3.18 -13.25
CA CYS A 129 -4.85 1.89 -12.55
C CYS A 129 -6.23 1.71 -11.90
N LEU A 130 -6.74 2.73 -11.21
CA LEU A 130 -8.07 2.69 -10.60
C LEU A 130 -9.18 2.61 -11.66
N GLY A 131 -9.06 3.33 -12.76
CA GLY A 131 -9.99 3.27 -13.89
C GLY A 131 -10.01 1.88 -14.55
N TRP A 132 -8.83 1.28 -14.73
CA TRP A 132 -8.71 -0.10 -15.22
C TRP A 132 -9.38 -1.10 -14.28
N MET A 133 -9.14 -1.00 -12.96
CA MET A 133 -9.83 -1.82 -11.97
C MET A 133 -11.35 -1.64 -12.02
N TRP A 134 -11.80 -0.39 -12.17
CA TRP A 134 -13.22 -0.07 -12.24
C TRP A 134 -13.92 -0.79 -13.41
N GLY A 135 -13.28 -0.82 -14.57
CA GLY A 135 -13.75 -1.56 -15.74
C GLY A 135 -13.66 -3.08 -15.53
N ARG A 136 -12.51 -3.58 -15.07
CA ARG A 136 -12.23 -5.03 -14.96
C ARG A 136 -13.13 -5.76 -13.97
N PHE A 137 -13.49 -5.12 -12.85
CA PHE A 137 -14.32 -5.71 -11.80
C PHE A 137 -15.80 -5.29 -11.88
N GLY A 138 -16.16 -4.45 -12.85
CA GLY A 138 -17.54 -4.02 -13.04
C GLY A 138 -18.07 -3.17 -11.88
N LEU A 139 -17.23 -2.32 -11.28
CA LEU A 139 -17.60 -1.48 -10.12
C LEU A 139 -18.62 -0.37 -10.47
N ARG A 140 -19.04 -0.28 -11.73
CA ARG A 140 -20.22 0.50 -12.14
C ARG A 140 -21.52 -0.05 -11.55
N ASP A 141 -21.57 -1.35 -11.28
CA ASP A 141 -22.70 -1.99 -10.62
C ASP A 141 -22.70 -1.64 -9.11
N PRO A 142 -23.77 -1.00 -8.59
CA PRO A 142 -23.86 -0.61 -7.19
C PRO A 142 -23.81 -1.82 -6.23
N GLU A 143 -24.29 -3.00 -6.63
CA GLU A 143 -24.24 -4.20 -5.79
C GLU A 143 -22.79 -4.67 -5.60
N ARG A 144 -22.03 -4.76 -6.71
CA ARG A 144 -20.62 -5.13 -6.68
C ARG A 144 -19.78 -4.12 -5.90
N ARG A 145 -20.06 -2.83 -6.08
CA ARG A 145 -19.42 -1.76 -5.29
C ARG A 145 -19.70 -1.91 -3.80
N SER A 146 -20.95 -2.20 -3.43
CA SER A 146 -21.33 -2.40 -2.03
C SER A 146 -20.65 -3.64 -1.42
N SER A 147 -20.54 -4.72 -2.20
CA SER A 147 -19.86 -5.96 -1.79
C SER A 147 -18.37 -5.72 -1.59
N PHE A 148 -17.71 -4.97 -2.47
CA PHE A 148 -16.31 -4.56 -2.31
C PHE A 148 -16.11 -3.69 -1.07
N LEU A 149 -16.95 -2.68 -0.85
CA LEU A 149 -16.84 -1.80 0.32
C LEU A 149 -17.11 -2.52 1.65
N ARG A 150 -17.90 -3.59 1.64
CA ARG A 150 -18.17 -4.41 2.84
C ARG A 150 -17.10 -5.47 3.08
N SER A 151 -16.64 -6.13 2.02
CA SER A 151 -15.82 -7.34 2.15
C SER A 151 -14.36 -7.17 1.71
N GLY A 152 -14.01 -6.07 1.04
CA GLY A 152 -12.68 -5.82 0.50
C GLY A 152 -12.30 -6.69 -0.70
N ARG A 153 -13.20 -7.56 -1.15
CA ARG A 153 -12.95 -8.56 -2.18
C ARG A 153 -13.36 -8.04 -3.55
N LEU A 154 -12.50 -8.31 -4.54
CA LEU A 154 -12.78 -8.05 -5.95
C LEU A 154 -13.23 -9.35 -6.62
N SER A 155 -14.48 -9.39 -7.09
CA SER A 155 -15.02 -10.47 -7.90
C SER A 155 -14.84 -10.12 -9.38
N GLU A 156 -14.18 -10.97 -10.15
CA GLU A 156 -14.07 -10.75 -11.59
C GLU A 156 -15.45 -10.82 -12.26
N VAL A 157 -15.64 -9.99 -13.29
CA VAL A 157 -16.73 -10.19 -14.25
C VAL A 157 -16.37 -11.43 -15.06
N SER A 158 -17.06 -12.54 -14.85
CA SER A 158 -17.02 -13.67 -15.78
C SER A 158 -17.66 -13.21 -17.08
N HIS A 159 -16.87 -13.15 -18.15
CA HIS A 159 -17.36 -12.97 -19.51
C HIS A 159 -18.04 -14.25 -20.00
#